data_AF-A0AB74DET0-F1
#
_entry.id   AF-A0AB74DET0-F1
#
_cell.length_a   1.000
_cell.length_b   1.000
_cell.length_c   1.000
_cell.angle_alpha   90.00
_cell.angle_beta   90.00
_cell.angle_gamma   90.00
#
_symmetry.space_group_name_H-M   'P 1'
#
loop_
_entity.id
_entity.type
_entity.pdbx_description
1 polymer ?
#
loop_
_entity_poly.entity_id
_entity_poly.type
_entity_poly.pdbx_seq_one_letter_code
_entity_poly.pdbx_strand_id
1 'polypeptide(L)'
;MTRMYITAAPTGAVPKWLDPLEPTFIPFGLVHQLFNSSQAEKIVDRLKSDGWEAVPAGGWLIESGHGISISDNFLAQLFNQPAARLALEELGWTHRDGAWHAPPERVSDSAAIPREWLAGLSSVELARRIVLQLTTYGWLANDRGDLVWGHAKLHSYFPPALIDSIREDAPALLAQLEKSGWKACGAGYWQAGKGRSPVLPITPDAIVDETVRSIREGAAVVHLHTRELGDRAQLEIPGLGAVTVGTQRNQIVVDHYDAIVPAVRRADTTAILNLSTSVRGDRQGSRSTLRRAHLKSYGEAAVPEVASLSPGAVIFQGGGGYDNAPDFLAEQFAHFQRVGTRPEVEVFNHTIVDNATTLYRAFLEATGQPVLFMLVAGVDQYRRDPVSGEVEDDSLIAPAVRQEITRCVATGDATDRQRAIDLAVEQLKPVVARLRDSFPSSLVSLLLPGPLQALLADLAHALRLDGVRIGLEDGLNVQDSRVPGGVRKARGTWEQVRMLREDLLARGVAVQTAAEVRDMLGLPAGKSRQPQLKRA
;
A
#
# COMPACT_ATOMS: atom_id res chain seq x y z
N MET A 1 -16.74 -15.68 25.01
CA MET A 1 -16.80 -14.62 23.98
C MET A 1 -15.54 -14.75 23.15
N THR A 2 -15.63 -14.81 21.82
CA THR A 2 -14.45 -14.87 20.93
C THR A 2 -13.70 -13.55 21.01
N ARG A 3 -12.37 -13.60 21.10
CA ARG A 3 -11.51 -12.42 21.22
C ARG A 3 -10.45 -12.48 20.13
N MET A 4 -10.12 -11.35 19.52
CA MET A 4 -9.04 -11.24 18.54
C MET A 4 -8.27 -9.95 18.76
N TYR A 5 -6.97 -9.96 18.47
CA TYR A 5 -6.18 -8.73 18.36
C TYR A 5 -6.03 -8.30 16.90
N ILE A 6 -5.82 -6.99 16.68
CA ILE A 6 -5.56 -6.45 15.34
C ILE A 6 -4.08 -6.06 15.22
N THR A 7 -3.45 -6.51 14.14
CA THR A 7 -2.13 -6.04 13.69
C THR A 7 -2.31 -5.03 12.56
N ALA A 8 -1.76 -3.83 12.71
CA ALA A 8 -1.73 -2.80 11.67
C ALA A 8 -0.44 -2.90 10.84
N ALA A 9 -0.53 -2.90 9.51
CA ALA A 9 0.63 -2.94 8.59
C ALA A 9 0.68 -1.70 7.67
N PRO A 10 1.20 -0.54 8.15
CA PRO A 10 1.07 0.75 7.47
C PRO A 10 1.92 0.97 6.23
N THR A 11 3.06 0.29 6.08
CA THR A 11 4.04 0.66 5.05
C THR A 11 4.27 -0.44 4.02
N GLY A 12 4.63 -1.65 4.46
CA GLY A 12 4.92 -2.76 3.57
C GLY A 12 6.06 -2.57 2.58
N ALA A 13 6.15 -3.49 1.62
CA ALA A 13 7.26 -3.55 0.66
C ALA A 13 6.89 -3.20 -0.78
N VAL A 14 5.64 -3.43 -1.19
CA VAL A 14 5.17 -3.32 -2.58
C VAL A 14 4.55 -1.96 -2.91
N PRO A 15 3.58 -1.44 -2.13
CA PRO A 15 2.89 -0.22 -2.53
C PRO A 15 3.83 0.97 -2.54
N LYS A 16 3.56 1.98 -3.37
CA LYS A 16 4.34 3.23 -3.40
C LYS A 16 3.48 4.43 -3.02
N TRP A 17 4.12 5.44 -2.48
CA TRP A 17 3.51 6.74 -2.31
C TRP A 17 3.41 7.46 -3.66
N LEU A 18 2.33 8.21 -3.85
CA LEU A 18 2.09 9.10 -4.99
C LEU A 18 1.73 10.48 -4.45
N ASP A 19 2.43 11.53 -4.86
CA ASP A 19 2.10 12.88 -4.42
C ASP A 19 0.79 13.34 -5.09
N PRO A 20 -0.27 13.69 -4.34
CA PRO A 20 -1.48 14.25 -4.94
C PRO A 20 -1.27 15.64 -5.57
N LEU A 21 -0.17 16.34 -5.25
CA LEU A 21 0.15 17.66 -5.77
C LEU A 21 1.02 17.63 -7.02
N GLU A 22 1.50 16.47 -7.45
CA GLU A 22 2.29 16.34 -8.67
C GLU A 22 1.41 16.14 -9.91
N PRO A 23 1.89 16.54 -11.09
CA PRO A 23 1.22 16.25 -12.36
C PRO A 23 0.98 14.75 -12.54
N THR A 24 -0.21 14.40 -13.00
CA THR A 24 -0.60 13.02 -13.34
C THR A 24 -0.52 12.73 -14.85
N PHE A 25 -0.33 13.75 -15.68
CA PHE A 25 -0.18 13.63 -17.12
C PHE A 25 0.83 14.65 -17.65
N ILE A 26 1.67 14.24 -18.59
CA ILE A 26 2.67 15.08 -19.25
C ILE A 26 2.40 15.05 -20.76
N PRO A 27 2.04 16.18 -21.39
CA PRO A 27 1.85 16.25 -22.83
C PRO A 27 3.12 15.88 -23.60
N PHE A 28 2.97 15.16 -24.71
CA PHE A 28 4.09 14.71 -25.55
C PHE A 28 5.01 15.86 -25.99
N GLY A 29 4.41 16.99 -26.39
CA GLY A 29 5.14 18.18 -26.84
C GLY A 29 6.11 18.74 -25.80
N LEU A 30 5.75 18.70 -24.51
CA LEU A 30 6.62 19.23 -23.44
C LEU A 30 7.87 18.37 -23.20
N VAL A 31 7.84 17.08 -23.57
CA VAL A 31 9.00 16.18 -23.41
C VAL A 31 9.84 16.13 -24.68
N HIS A 32 9.21 16.06 -25.85
CA HIS A 32 9.92 15.78 -27.10
C HIS A 32 10.31 17.04 -27.89
N GLN A 33 9.67 18.18 -27.62
CA GLN A 33 9.94 19.43 -28.35
C GLN A 33 10.68 20.47 -27.49
N LEU A 34 10.68 20.32 -26.16
CA LEU A 34 11.38 21.22 -25.23
C LEU A 34 12.69 20.66 -24.67
N PHE A 35 13.10 19.49 -25.15
CA PHE A 35 14.38 18.86 -24.83
C PHE A 35 15.05 18.35 -26.11
N ASN A 36 16.37 18.14 -26.07
CA ASN A 36 17.02 17.37 -27.12
C ASN A 36 16.67 15.87 -27.01
N SER A 37 16.83 15.11 -28.10
CA SER A 37 16.42 13.71 -28.16
C SER A 37 17.01 12.84 -27.04
N SER A 38 18.30 13.03 -26.71
CA SER A 38 18.95 12.26 -25.64
C SER A 38 18.41 12.60 -24.24
N GLN A 39 18.08 13.86 -23.99
CA GLN A 39 17.45 14.29 -22.75
C GLN A 39 16.02 13.75 -22.63
N ALA A 40 15.24 13.86 -23.72
CA ALA A 40 13.88 13.34 -23.78
C ALA A 40 13.84 11.83 -23.52
N GLU A 41 14.72 11.04 -24.16
CA GLU A 41 14.85 9.60 -23.93
C GLU A 41 15.12 9.28 -22.45
N LYS A 42 16.07 9.98 -21.82
CA LYS A 42 16.38 9.79 -20.39
C LYS A 42 15.19 10.12 -19.48
N ILE A 43 14.44 11.18 -19.78
CA ILE A 43 13.23 11.54 -19.03
C ILE A 43 12.19 10.43 -19.18
N VAL A 44 11.92 10.00 -20.41
CA VAL A 44 10.94 8.95 -20.71
C VAL A 44 11.29 7.62 -20.03
N ASP A 45 12.56 7.22 -20.06
CA ASP A 45 13.01 5.99 -19.41
C ASP A 45 12.83 6.07 -17.89
N ARG A 46 13.13 7.22 -17.28
CA ARG A 46 12.91 7.44 -15.85
C ARG A 46 11.43 7.41 -15.49
N LEU A 47 10.58 8.10 -16.25
CA LEU A 47 9.12 8.08 -16.08
C LEU A 47 8.58 6.64 -16.17
N LYS A 48 8.95 5.89 -17.22
CA LYS A 48 8.54 4.49 -17.40
C LYS A 48 9.02 3.59 -16.26
N SER A 49 10.26 3.78 -15.80
CA SER A 49 10.79 3.02 -14.65
C SER A 49 10.01 3.28 -13.35
N ASP A 50 9.36 4.44 -13.25
CA ASP A 50 8.47 4.80 -12.14
C ASP A 50 6.98 4.56 -12.45
N GLY A 51 6.65 3.78 -13.49
CA GLY A 51 5.29 3.34 -13.79
C GLY A 51 4.41 4.36 -14.52
N TRP A 52 5.01 5.34 -15.18
CA TRP A 52 4.30 6.16 -16.16
C TRP A 52 4.12 5.40 -17.47
N GLU A 53 2.96 5.58 -18.11
CA GLU A 53 2.56 4.88 -19.33
C GLU A 53 2.41 5.88 -20.47
N ALA A 54 2.90 5.53 -21.67
CA ALA A 54 2.62 6.32 -22.86
C ALA A 54 1.15 6.12 -23.27
N VAL A 55 0.44 7.20 -23.53
CA VAL A 55 -0.99 7.19 -23.88
C VAL A 55 -1.24 7.97 -25.17
N PRO A 56 -2.11 7.48 -26.07
CA PRO A 56 -2.49 8.24 -27.26
C PRO A 56 -3.38 9.44 -26.89
N ALA A 57 -3.69 10.26 -27.88
CA ALA A 57 -4.66 11.35 -27.72
C ALA A 57 -6.06 10.82 -27.36
N GLY A 58 -6.87 11.66 -26.72
CA GLY A 58 -8.27 11.36 -26.40
C GLY A 58 -8.59 11.20 -24.91
N GLY A 59 -7.57 11.20 -24.05
CA GLY A 59 -7.76 11.31 -22.60
C GLY A 59 -8.16 12.73 -22.18
N TRP A 60 -8.70 12.89 -20.99
CA TRP A 60 -9.17 14.19 -20.47
C TRP A 60 -8.44 14.58 -19.19
N LEU A 61 -8.12 15.87 -19.06
CA LEU A 61 -7.43 16.46 -17.92
C LEU A 61 -8.30 17.53 -17.26
N ILE A 62 -8.34 17.54 -15.94
CA ILE A 62 -8.68 18.73 -15.15
C ILE A 62 -7.42 19.21 -14.43
N GLU A 63 -7.11 20.50 -14.55
CA GLU A 63 -5.91 21.10 -13.96
C GLU A 63 -6.19 22.49 -13.39
N SER A 64 -5.48 22.82 -12.32
CA SER A 64 -5.39 24.14 -11.70
C SER A 64 -4.06 24.30 -10.94
N GLY A 65 -3.41 25.45 -11.06
CA GLY A 65 -2.19 25.81 -10.33
C GLY A 65 -0.89 25.14 -10.83
N HIS A 66 -0.87 24.61 -12.05
CA HIS A 66 0.29 23.89 -12.62
C HIS A 66 0.95 24.58 -13.81
N GLY A 67 0.28 25.53 -14.47
CA GLY A 67 0.87 26.25 -15.61
C GLY A 67 2.06 27.12 -15.20
N ILE A 68 3.27 26.75 -15.62
CA ILE A 68 4.48 27.55 -15.43
C ILE A 68 4.83 28.25 -16.76
N SER A 69 5.01 29.57 -16.75
CA SER A 69 5.35 30.28 -17.99
C SER A 69 6.73 29.86 -18.53
N ILE A 70 6.85 29.73 -19.84
CA ILE A 70 8.12 29.42 -20.53
C ILE A 70 8.64 30.69 -21.20
N SER A 71 9.76 31.23 -20.72
CA SER A 71 10.34 32.47 -21.27
C SER A 71 10.95 32.29 -22.66
N ASP A 72 10.98 33.36 -23.46
CA ASP A 72 11.68 33.37 -24.75
C ASP A 72 13.18 33.08 -24.59
N ASN A 73 13.78 33.47 -23.46
CA ASN A 73 15.17 33.15 -23.13
C ASN A 73 15.41 31.63 -22.99
N PHE A 74 14.46 30.91 -22.40
CA PHE A 74 14.52 29.45 -22.34
C PHE A 74 14.39 28.85 -23.73
N LEU A 75 13.40 29.30 -24.52
CA LEU A 75 13.22 28.82 -25.89
C LEU A 75 14.43 29.07 -26.78
N ALA A 76 15.13 30.20 -26.60
CA ALA A 76 16.33 30.54 -27.35
C ALA A 76 17.48 29.53 -27.13
N GLN A 77 17.47 28.79 -26.02
CA GLN A 77 18.47 27.77 -25.69
C GLN A 77 18.13 26.40 -26.30
N LEU A 78 16.92 26.22 -26.82
CA LEU A 78 16.48 24.96 -27.41
C LEU A 78 17.08 24.73 -28.80
N PHE A 79 17.37 23.47 -29.10
CA PHE A 79 17.94 23.06 -30.38
C PHE A 79 16.98 23.32 -31.55
N ASN A 80 15.67 23.14 -31.35
CA ASN A 80 14.64 23.33 -32.38
C ASN A 80 13.53 24.27 -31.90
N GLN A 81 13.81 25.58 -31.93
CA GLN A 81 12.89 26.62 -31.48
C GLN A 81 11.57 26.66 -32.26
N PRO A 82 11.55 26.51 -33.61
CA PRO A 82 10.29 26.49 -34.37
C PRO A 82 9.38 25.33 -33.96
N ALA A 83 9.92 24.13 -33.77
CA ALA A 83 9.11 22.98 -33.34
C ALA A 83 8.60 23.15 -31.90
N ALA A 84 9.41 23.72 -31.00
CA ALA A 84 8.99 24.06 -29.65
C ALA A 84 7.81 25.04 -29.64
N ARG A 85 7.86 26.11 -30.45
CA ARG A 85 6.77 27.09 -30.57
C ARG A 85 5.51 26.46 -31.13
N LEU A 86 5.63 25.67 -32.20
CA LEU A 86 4.49 24.95 -32.79
C LEU A 86 3.82 24.03 -31.77
N ALA A 87 4.60 23.28 -30.98
CA ALA A 87 4.07 22.41 -29.94
C ALA A 87 3.34 23.19 -28.84
N LEU A 88 3.83 24.37 -28.46
CA LEU A 88 3.14 25.24 -27.49
C LEU A 88 1.82 25.78 -28.07
N GLU A 89 1.80 26.20 -29.33
CA GLU A 89 0.58 26.62 -30.03
C GLU A 89 -0.45 25.48 -30.11
N GLU A 90 -0.03 24.27 -30.44
CA GLU A 90 -0.89 23.07 -30.48
C GLU A 90 -1.45 22.70 -29.10
N LEU A 91 -0.71 22.97 -28.03
CA LEU A 91 -1.16 22.83 -26.65
C LEU A 91 -2.06 24.00 -26.20
N GLY A 92 -2.33 24.97 -27.08
CA GLY A 92 -3.16 26.14 -26.81
C GLY A 92 -2.48 27.22 -25.95
N TRP A 93 -1.16 27.18 -25.82
CA TRP A 93 -0.40 28.20 -25.09
C TRP A 93 -0.41 29.52 -25.87
N THR A 94 -0.36 30.62 -25.14
CA THR A 94 -0.39 31.97 -25.73
C THR A 94 0.90 32.72 -25.41
N HIS A 95 1.49 33.34 -26.42
CA HIS A 95 2.66 34.19 -26.25
C HIS A 95 2.25 35.62 -25.88
N ARG A 96 2.81 36.12 -24.77
CA ARG A 96 2.65 37.51 -24.31
C ARG A 96 3.80 37.88 -23.38
N ASP A 97 4.18 39.15 -23.38
CA ASP A 97 5.17 39.70 -22.44
C ASP A 97 6.51 38.94 -22.43
N GLY A 98 6.95 38.44 -23.60
CA GLY A 98 8.21 37.71 -23.75
C GLY A 98 8.23 36.29 -23.18
N ALA A 99 7.05 35.70 -22.96
CA ALA A 99 6.90 34.33 -22.49
C ALA A 99 5.65 33.65 -23.06
N TRP A 100 5.67 32.32 -23.07
CA TRP A 100 4.53 31.47 -23.35
C TRP A 100 3.82 31.12 -22.05
N HIS A 101 2.51 31.30 -22.05
CA HIS A 101 1.64 31.04 -20.90
C HIS A 101 0.65 29.92 -21.25
N ALA A 102 0.47 28.99 -20.33
CA ALA A 102 -0.52 27.94 -20.44
C ALA A 102 -1.94 28.52 -20.62
N PRO A 103 -2.87 27.78 -21.25
CA PRO A 103 -4.26 28.20 -21.38
C PRO A 103 -4.84 28.61 -20.02
N PRO A 104 -5.64 29.68 -19.94
CA PRO A 104 -6.23 30.11 -18.68
C PRO A 104 -7.10 28.99 -18.08
N GLU A 105 -6.82 28.69 -16.82
CA GLU A 105 -7.53 27.69 -16.02
C GLU A 105 -8.95 28.20 -15.72
N ARG A 106 -9.97 27.35 -15.90
CA ARG A 106 -11.39 27.69 -15.65
C ARG A 106 -11.97 26.98 -14.44
N VAL A 107 -11.12 26.52 -13.51
CA VAL A 107 -11.59 25.72 -12.37
C VAL A 107 -11.90 26.64 -11.19
N SER A 108 -13.10 26.45 -10.63
CA SER A 108 -13.54 27.00 -9.35
C SER A 108 -12.60 26.60 -8.20
N ASP A 109 -12.49 27.44 -7.17
CA ASP A 109 -11.65 27.23 -5.96
C ASP A 109 -11.87 25.88 -5.25
N SER A 110 -12.94 25.15 -5.58
CA SER A 110 -13.19 23.77 -5.16
C SER A 110 -13.71 22.91 -6.32
N ALA A 111 -12.96 21.88 -6.71
CA ALA A 111 -13.42 20.87 -7.68
C ALA A 111 -14.17 19.74 -6.97
N ALA A 112 -15.33 19.36 -7.50
CA ALA A 112 -16.18 18.30 -6.94
C ALA A 112 -16.87 17.49 -8.04
N ILE A 113 -17.04 16.20 -7.79
CA ILE A 113 -17.88 15.29 -8.58
C ILE A 113 -18.98 14.77 -7.65
N PRO A 114 -20.20 15.31 -7.77
CA PRO A 114 -21.34 14.89 -6.98
C PRO A 114 -21.63 13.39 -7.11
N ARG A 115 -22.06 12.76 -6.02
CA ARG A 115 -22.43 11.33 -6.01
C ARG A 115 -23.41 10.97 -7.12
N GLU A 116 -24.39 11.83 -7.37
CA GLU A 116 -25.47 11.61 -8.33
C GLU A 116 -24.97 11.41 -9.76
N TRP A 117 -23.84 12.02 -10.13
CA TRP A 117 -23.23 11.88 -11.46
C TRP A 117 -22.77 10.44 -11.72
N LEU A 118 -22.30 9.75 -10.68
CA LEU A 118 -21.78 8.39 -10.77
C LEU A 118 -22.81 7.33 -10.34
N ALA A 119 -23.76 7.69 -9.47
CA ALA A 119 -24.83 6.79 -9.02
C ALA A 119 -25.83 6.44 -10.14
N GLY A 120 -25.96 7.32 -11.16
CA GLY A 120 -26.80 7.08 -12.33
C GLY A 120 -26.19 6.17 -13.39
N LEU A 121 -24.95 5.70 -13.21
CA LEU A 121 -24.28 4.82 -14.16
C LEU A 121 -24.89 3.41 -14.14
N SER A 122 -25.18 2.87 -15.32
CA SER A 122 -25.61 1.47 -15.50
C SER A 122 -24.50 0.47 -15.10
N SER A 123 -23.24 0.84 -15.35
CA SER A 123 -22.06 0.04 -15.05
C SER A 123 -21.47 0.40 -13.68
N VAL A 124 -21.69 -0.47 -12.69
CA VAL A 124 -21.06 -0.38 -11.35
C VAL A 124 -19.54 -0.42 -11.44
N GLU A 125 -19.00 -1.19 -12.39
CA GLU A 125 -17.56 -1.28 -12.61
C GLU A 125 -16.98 0.01 -13.16
N LEU A 126 -17.68 0.71 -14.06
CA LEU A 126 -17.26 2.02 -14.53
C LEU A 126 -17.23 3.04 -13.38
N ALA A 127 -18.29 3.08 -12.56
CA ALA A 127 -18.34 3.94 -11.37
C ALA A 127 -17.14 3.65 -10.43
N ARG A 128 -16.87 2.37 -10.18
CA ARG A 128 -15.73 1.91 -9.37
C ARG A 128 -14.39 2.36 -9.94
N ARG A 129 -14.16 2.20 -11.25
CA ARG A 129 -12.92 2.64 -11.93
C ARG A 129 -12.71 4.14 -11.77
N ILE A 130 -13.77 4.95 -11.94
CA ILE A 130 -13.71 6.41 -11.78
C ILE A 130 -13.36 6.79 -10.34
N VAL A 131 -14.09 6.25 -9.35
CA VAL A 131 -13.86 6.53 -7.92
C VAL A 131 -12.45 6.12 -7.50
N LEU A 132 -12.00 4.92 -7.88
CA LEU A 132 -10.65 4.47 -7.55
C LEU A 132 -9.58 5.32 -8.22
N GLN A 133 -9.74 5.72 -9.48
CA GLN A 133 -8.75 6.57 -10.15
C GLN A 133 -8.62 7.94 -9.46
N LEU A 134 -9.75 8.59 -9.19
CA LEU A 134 -9.77 9.90 -8.53
C LEU A 134 -9.24 9.83 -7.10
N THR A 135 -9.67 8.84 -6.31
CA THR A 135 -9.16 8.68 -4.94
C THR A 135 -7.69 8.24 -4.90
N THR A 136 -7.16 7.64 -5.96
CA THR A 136 -5.71 7.40 -6.13
C THR A 136 -4.93 8.71 -6.31
N TYR A 137 -5.52 9.70 -6.98
CA TYR A 137 -4.92 11.03 -7.12
C TYR A 137 -5.07 11.93 -5.90
N GLY A 138 -5.81 11.50 -4.86
CA GLY A 138 -6.00 12.28 -3.64
C GLY A 138 -7.37 12.93 -3.49
N TRP A 139 -8.31 12.68 -4.41
CA TRP A 139 -9.71 13.06 -4.19
C TRP A 139 -10.29 12.32 -2.98
N LEU A 140 -11.07 13.00 -2.16
CA LEU A 140 -11.68 12.43 -0.97
C LEU A 140 -13.18 12.23 -1.18
N ALA A 141 -13.70 11.11 -0.69
CA ALA A 141 -15.14 10.93 -0.56
C ALA A 141 -15.63 11.60 0.73
N ASN A 142 -16.59 12.52 0.63
CA ASN A 142 -17.24 13.10 1.79
C ASN A 142 -18.39 12.19 2.31
N ASP A 143 -19.07 12.59 3.39
CA ASP A 143 -20.13 11.78 3.99
C ASP A 143 -21.39 11.62 3.11
N ARG A 144 -21.57 12.48 2.10
CA ARG A 144 -22.63 12.35 1.10
C ARG A 144 -22.26 11.42 -0.05
N GLY A 145 -21.00 10.99 -0.11
CA GLY A 145 -20.44 10.18 -1.20
C GLY A 145 -19.98 11.00 -2.41
N ASP A 146 -19.92 12.34 -2.31
CA ASP A 146 -19.34 13.18 -3.35
C ASP A 146 -17.80 13.04 -3.31
N LEU A 147 -17.16 13.08 -4.47
CA LEU A 147 -15.71 13.17 -4.56
C LEU A 147 -15.29 14.64 -4.60
N VAL A 148 -14.45 15.05 -3.67
CA VAL A 148 -14.01 16.45 -3.51
C VAL A 148 -12.50 16.56 -3.56
N TRP A 149 -12.02 17.61 -4.20
CA TRP A 149 -10.62 18.00 -4.20
C TRP A 149 -10.37 19.04 -3.11
N GLY A 150 -9.45 18.74 -2.20
CA GLY A 150 -9.15 19.58 -1.04
C GLY A 150 -7.77 20.23 -1.06
N HIS A 151 -7.04 20.17 -2.18
CA HIS A 151 -5.67 20.67 -2.28
C HIS A 151 -5.55 21.96 -3.10
N ALA A 152 -4.47 22.72 -2.87
CA ALA A 152 -4.22 24.01 -3.50
C ALA A 152 -3.93 23.96 -5.02
N LYS A 153 -3.44 22.82 -5.51
CA LYS A 153 -3.24 22.56 -6.94
C LYS A 153 -4.02 21.32 -7.32
N LEU A 154 -4.49 21.25 -8.56
CA LEU A 154 -5.22 20.10 -9.11
C LEU A 154 -4.54 19.66 -10.41
N HIS A 155 -4.32 18.37 -10.57
CA HIS A 155 -3.93 17.78 -11.85
C HIS A 155 -4.42 16.32 -11.90
N SER A 156 -5.56 16.08 -12.52
CA SER A 156 -6.17 14.74 -12.59
C SER A 156 -6.52 14.37 -14.02
N TYR A 157 -5.95 13.27 -14.48
CA TYR A 157 -6.11 12.80 -15.86
C TYR A 157 -6.88 11.48 -15.93
N PHE A 158 -7.76 11.37 -16.92
CA PHE A 158 -8.41 10.13 -17.33
C PHE A 158 -7.86 9.66 -18.68
N PRO A 159 -7.40 8.40 -18.79
CA PRO A 159 -6.86 7.85 -20.03
C PRO A 159 -7.96 7.69 -21.10
N PRO A 160 -7.59 7.62 -22.39
CA PRO A 160 -8.54 7.47 -23.50
C PRO A 160 -9.53 6.32 -23.28
N ALA A 161 -9.04 5.15 -22.86
CA ALA A 161 -9.89 3.99 -22.61
C ALA A 161 -10.95 4.19 -21.51
N LEU A 162 -10.70 5.05 -20.51
CA LEU A 162 -11.73 5.39 -19.52
C LEU A 162 -12.73 6.39 -20.09
N ILE A 163 -12.25 7.37 -20.86
CA ILE A 163 -13.11 8.34 -21.55
C ILE A 163 -14.01 7.65 -22.58
N ASP A 164 -13.52 6.66 -23.30
CA ASP A 164 -14.29 5.87 -24.25
C ASP A 164 -15.40 5.09 -23.52
N SER A 165 -15.09 4.41 -22.40
CA SER A 165 -16.11 3.76 -21.57
C SER A 165 -17.17 4.75 -21.06
N ILE A 166 -16.77 5.96 -20.63
CA ILE A 166 -17.72 7.01 -20.20
C ILE A 166 -18.58 7.48 -21.37
N ARG A 167 -18.00 7.64 -22.56
CA ARG A 167 -18.71 8.10 -23.76
C ARG A 167 -19.77 7.08 -24.19
N GLU A 168 -19.45 5.79 -24.12
CA GLU A 168 -20.34 4.70 -24.49
C GLU A 168 -21.46 4.50 -23.46
N ASP A 169 -21.13 4.44 -22.17
CA ASP A 169 -22.09 4.10 -21.12
C ASP A 169 -22.87 5.32 -20.59
N ALA A 170 -22.28 6.52 -20.63
CA ALA A 170 -22.79 7.71 -19.93
C ALA A 170 -22.41 9.04 -20.60
N PRO A 171 -22.90 9.33 -21.81
CA PRO A 171 -22.59 10.58 -22.51
C PRO A 171 -22.99 11.85 -21.73
N ALA A 172 -24.02 11.76 -20.88
CA ALA A 172 -24.41 12.85 -19.99
C ALA A 172 -23.33 13.18 -18.94
N LEU A 173 -22.64 12.17 -18.40
CA LEU A 173 -21.52 12.36 -17.48
C LEU A 173 -20.35 13.05 -18.20
N LEU A 174 -20.04 12.65 -19.43
CA LEU A 174 -18.98 13.28 -20.21
C LEU A 174 -19.23 14.78 -20.39
N ALA A 175 -20.47 15.16 -20.74
CA ALA A 175 -20.86 16.56 -20.86
C ALA A 175 -20.81 17.34 -19.53
N GLN A 176 -21.05 16.68 -18.39
CA GLN A 176 -20.90 17.27 -17.05
C GLN A 176 -19.43 17.50 -16.70
N LEU A 177 -18.55 16.54 -17.01
CA LEU A 177 -17.11 16.68 -16.83
C LEU A 177 -16.55 17.84 -17.65
N GLU A 178 -16.98 17.98 -18.91
CA GLU A 178 -16.54 19.09 -19.76
C GLU A 178 -16.95 20.45 -19.19
N LYS A 179 -18.21 20.57 -18.74
CA LYS A 179 -18.73 21.78 -18.10
C LYS A 179 -18.03 22.12 -16.79
N SER A 180 -17.50 21.12 -16.07
CA SER A 180 -16.74 21.31 -14.83
C SER A 180 -15.25 21.58 -15.05
N GLY A 181 -14.80 21.67 -16.30
CA GLY A 181 -13.45 22.10 -16.66
C GLY A 181 -12.52 20.98 -17.11
N TRP A 182 -12.99 19.73 -17.23
CA TRP A 182 -12.21 18.69 -17.89
C TRP A 182 -12.09 18.97 -19.38
N LYS A 183 -10.91 18.76 -19.96
CA LYS A 183 -10.64 19.01 -21.38
C LYS A 183 -9.92 17.84 -22.02
N ALA A 184 -10.21 17.59 -23.29
CA ALA A 184 -9.48 16.62 -24.09
C ALA A 184 -8.01 17.02 -24.25
N CYS A 185 -7.12 16.03 -24.24
CA CYS A 185 -5.68 16.20 -24.39
C CYS A 185 -5.14 15.40 -25.58
N GLY A 186 -4.00 15.86 -26.11
CA GLY A 186 -3.19 15.11 -27.05
C GLY A 186 -2.51 13.89 -26.41
N ALA A 187 -1.62 13.25 -27.16
CA ALA A 187 -0.82 12.14 -26.66
C ALA A 187 0.18 12.62 -25.58
N GLY A 188 0.66 11.68 -24.76
CA GLY A 188 1.60 12.00 -23.70
C GLY A 188 1.95 10.82 -22.81
N TYR A 189 2.30 11.13 -21.56
CA TYR A 189 2.64 10.17 -20.52
C TYR A 189 1.69 10.33 -19.34
N TRP A 190 1.21 9.23 -18.78
CA TRP A 190 0.22 9.21 -17.71
C TRP A 190 0.70 8.40 -16.51
N GLN A 191 0.57 8.97 -15.31
CA GLN A 191 0.78 8.26 -14.05
C GLN A 191 -0.53 7.62 -13.58
N ALA A 192 -0.69 6.33 -13.82
CA ALA A 192 -1.90 5.60 -13.45
C ALA A 192 -2.07 5.41 -11.93
N GLY A 193 -0.97 5.47 -11.16
CA GLY A 193 -1.02 5.20 -9.72
C GLY A 193 -1.24 3.72 -9.38
N LYS A 194 -0.91 2.80 -10.30
CA LYS A 194 -1.00 1.34 -10.06
C LYS A 194 -0.15 0.94 -8.86
N GLY A 195 -0.77 0.29 -7.88
CA GLY A 195 -0.10 -0.06 -6.63
C GLY A 195 0.34 1.15 -5.80
N ARG A 196 -0.21 2.34 -6.05
CA ARG A 196 0.12 3.57 -5.32
C ARG A 196 -1.02 4.08 -4.46
N SER A 197 -0.67 4.88 -3.45
CA SER A 197 -1.60 5.59 -2.59
C SER A 197 -1.01 6.92 -2.12
N PRO A 198 -1.81 8.00 -2.06
CA PRO A 198 -1.33 9.30 -1.60
C PRO A 198 -1.10 9.37 -0.08
N VAL A 199 -1.57 8.35 0.65
CA VAL A 199 -1.48 8.27 2.11
C VAL A 199 -0.50 7.19 2.60
N LEU A 200 0.32 6.60 1.70
CA LEU A 200 1.30 5.60 2.11
C LEU A 200 2.46 6.25 2.89
N PRO A 201 2.68 5.92 4.18
CA PRO A 201 3.75 6.49 4.97
C PRO A 201 5.09 5.82 4.65
N ILE A 202 6.05 6.64 4.22
CA ILE A 202 7.39 6.19 3.80
C ILE A 202 8.54 6.99 4.44
N THR A 203 8.22 8.05 5.19
CA THR A 203 9.17 8.82 6.02
C THR A 203 8.96 8.46 7.50
N PRO A 204 9.98 8.66 8.36
CA PRO A 204 9.85 8.38 9.80
C PRO A 204 8.63 9.05 10.45
N ASP A 205 8.43 10.35 10.25
CA ASP A 205 7.32 11.09 10.86
C ASP A 205 5.95 10.56 10.39
N ALA A 206 5.80 10.30 9.09
CA ALA A 206 4.57 9.74 8.54
C ALA A 206 4.28 8.33 9.09
N ILE A 207 5.32 7.51 9.26
CA ILE A 207 5.19 6.16 9.83
C ILE A 207 4.78 6.23 11.31
N VAL A 208 5.35 7.16 12.09
CA VAL A 208 4.98 7.39 13.49
C VAL A 208 3.53 7.84 13.59
N ASP A 209 3.12 8.83 12.79
CA ASP A 209 1.75 9.35 12.80
C ASP A 209 0.74 8.27 12.44
N GLU A 210 0.98 7.50 11.38
CA GLU A 210 0.10 6.41 10.97
C GLU A 210 0.02 5.30 12.02
N THR A 211 1.15 4.97 12.66
CA THR A 211 1.24 3.99 13.75
C THR A 211 0.37 4.39 14.94
N VAL A 212 0.53 5.63 15.42
CA VAL A 212 -0.21 6.14 16.57
C VAL A 212 -1.71 6.21 16.29
N ARG A 213 -2.10 6.64 15.08
CA ARG A 213 -3.50 6.64 14.66
C ARG A 213 -4.07 5.22 14.59
N SER A 214 -3.33 4.26 14.04
CA SER A 214 -3.78 2.87 13.97
C SER A 214 -4.02 2.26 15.35
N ILE A 215 -3.15 2.56 16.33
CA ILE A 215 -3.33 2.10 17.72
C ILE A 215 -4.59 2.71 18.33
N ARG A 216 -4.82 4.01 18.15
CA ARG A 216 -6.03 4.69 18.65
C ARG A 216 -7.33 4.12 18.09
N GLU A 217 -7.29 3.59 16.88
CA GLU A 217 -8.44 2.95 16.24
C GLU A 217 -8.63 1.47 16.65
N GLY A 218 -7.70 0.91 17.43
CA GLY A 218 -7.83 -0.43 18.04
C GLY A 218 -6.78 -1.45 17.63
N ALA A 219 -5.71 -1.07 16.93
CA ALA A 219 -4.59 -1.98 16.68
C ALA A 219 -3.79 -2.23 17.97
N ALA A 220 -3.50 -3.49 18.26
CA ALA A 220 -2.68 -3.90 19.39
C ALA A 220 -1.20 -4.04 19.01
N VAL A 221 -0.94 -4.48 17.78
CA VAL A 221 0.40 -4.70 17.21
C VAL A 221 0.54 -3.84 15.96
N VAL A 222 1.75 -3.33 15.69
CA VAL A 222 2.04 -2.60 14.46
C VAL A 222 3.28 -3.17 13.77
N HIS A 223 3.10 -3.66 12.54
CA HIS A 223 4.11 -4.26 11.68
C HIS A 223 4.76 -3.23 10.78
N LEU A 224 6.07 -2.99 10.96
CA LEU A 224 6.76 -1.84 10.41
C LEU A 224 7.81 -2.22 9.38
N HIS A 225 7.73 -1.53 8.24
CA HIS A 225 8.74 -1.49 7.19
C HIS A 225 9.33 -0.08 7.10
N THR A 226 10.52 0.03 6.51
CA THR A 226 11.14 1.30 6.10
C THR A 226 11.44 1.25 4.59
N ARG A 227 11.59 2.43 3.97
CA ARG A 227 11.85 2.59 2.53
C ARG A 227 13.15 3.33 2.30
N GLU A 228 13.91 2.86 1.30
CA GLU A 228 15.04 3.60 0.74
C GLU A 228 14.51 4.68 -0.20
N LEU A 229 14.99 5.91 -0.03
CA LEU A 229 14.56 7.09 -0.78
C LEU A 229 15.74 7.83 -1.44
N GLY A 230 16.97 7.35 -1.29
CA GLY A 230 18.18 7.99 -1.83
C GLY A 230 18.30 8.00 -3.35
N ASP A 231 17.49 7.21 -4.06
CA ASP A 231 17.38 7.23 -5.52
C ASP A 231 16.31 8.19 -6.04
N ARG A 232 15.63 8.93 -5.16
CA ARG A 232 14.65 9.94 -5.56
C ARG A 232 15.31 11.02 -6.40
N ALA A 233 14.70 11.33 -7.53
CA ALA A 233 15.11 12.41 -8.40
C ALA A 233 13.90 13.23 -8.84
N GLN A 234 14.09 14.55 -8.93
CA GLN A 234 13.11 15.44 -9.55
C GLN A 234 13.41 15.59 -11.04
N LEU A 235 12.38 15.44 -11.85
CA LEU A 235 12.38 15.73 -13.28
C LEU A 235 11.65 17.04 -13.48
N GLU A 236 12.40 18.10 -13.82
CA GLU A 236 11.81 19.39 -14.17
C GLU A 236 11.24 19.32 -15.58
N ILE A 237 9.91 19.45 -15.70
CA ILE A 237 9.21 19.49 -16.99
C ILE A 237 8.84 20.96 -17.28
N PRO A 238 9.46 21.60 -18.30
CA PRO A 238 9.14 22.96 -18.69
C PRO A 238 7.64 23.11 -18.96
N GLY A 239 7.06 24.12 -18.33
CA GLY A 239 5.64 24.42 -18.48
C GLY A 239 4.70 23.74 -17.47
N LEU A 240 5.19 22.72 -16.75
CA LEU A 240 4.37 21.86 -15.89
C LEU A 240 4.91 21.74 -14.46
N GLY A 241 6.23 21.80 -14.29
CA GLY A 241 6.93 21.73 -13.00
C GLY A 241 7.61 20.38 -12.74
N ALA A 242 7.95 20.16 -11.48
CA ALA A 242 8.69 18.98 -11.04
C ALA A 242 7.80 17.73 -10.95
N VAL A 243 8.34 16.60 -11.38
CA VAL A 243 7.80 15.25 -11.14
C VAL A 243 8.86 14.44 -10.39
N THR A 244 8.51 13.85 -9.25
CA THR A 244 9.43 13.04 -8.46
C THR A 244 9.35 11.58 -8.88
N VAL A 245 10.49 11.01 -9.27
CA VAL A 245 10.63 9.57 -9.57
C VAL A 245 11.53 8.90 -8.54
N GLY A 246 11.30 7.61 -8.26
CA GLY A 246 12.17 6.83 -7.37
C GLY A 246 11.58 5.47 -7.03
N THR A 247 12.44 4.49 -6.74
CA THR A 247 11.98 3.11 -6.52
C THR A 247 11.14 2.97 -5.26
N GLN A 248 11.40 3.78 -4.22
CA GLN A 248 10.81 3.66 -2.87
C GLN A 248 10.96 2.23 -2.33
N ARG A 249 12.14 1.64 -2.60
CA ARG A 249 12.42 0.21 -2.39
C ARG A 249 12.29 -0.14 -0.91
N ASN A 250 11.69 -1.29 -0.62
CA ASN A 250 11.75 -1.88 0.72
C ASN A 250 13.20 -2.08 1.15
N GLN A 251 13.57 -1.47 2.27
CA GLN A 251 14.93 -1.50 2.80
C GLN A 251 14.85 -1.25 4.29
N ILE A 252 15.57 -2.05 5.07
CA ILE A 252 15.81 -1.73 6.48
C ILE A 252 16.74 -0.52 6.51
N VAL A 253 16.20 0.63 6.92
CA VAL A 253 16.95 1.88 7.15
C VAL A 253 17.06 2.09 8.66
N VAL A 254 18.24 1.80 9.22
CA VAL A 254 18.46 1.81 10.67
C VAL A 254 18.17 3.18 11.29
N ASP A 255 18.62 4.26 10.64
CA ASP A 255 18.39 5.63 11.10
C ASP A 255 16.90 6.00 11.16
N HIS A 256 16.09 5.44 10.25
CA HIS A 256 14.64 5.62 10.32
C HIS A 256 14.07 4.91 11.55
N TYR A 257 14.49 3.68 11.85
CA TYR A 257 14.05 3.00 13.07
C TYR A 257 14.54 3.70 14.35
N ASP A 258 15.73 4.30 14.34
CA ASP A 258 16.26 5.11 15.44
C ASP A 258 15.38 6.34 15.75
N ALA A 259 14.67 6.86 14.75
CA ALA A 259 13.64 7.89 14.94
C ALA A 259 12.26 7.31 15.31
N ILE A 260 11.80 6.29 14.58
CA ILE A 260 10.44 5.74 14.69
C ILE A 260 10.19 5.08 16.04
N VAL A 261 11.08 4.16 16.48
CA VAL A 261 10.83 3.34 17.67
C VAL A 261 10.70 4.20 18.93
N PRO A 262 11.61 5.15 19.23
CA PRO A 262 11.45 6.04 20.38
C PRO A 262 10.23 6.96 20.26
N ALA A 263 9.91 7.45 19.07
CA ALA A 263 8.79 8.37 18.88
C ALA A 263 7.44 7.69 19.14
N VAL A 264 7.23 6.48 18.59
CA VAL A 264 6.01 5.68 18.86
C VAL A 264 5.91 5.37 20.35
N ARG A 265 7.00 4.95 20.99
CA ARG A 265 7.02 4.62 22.43
C ARG A 265 6.68 5.78 23.35
N ARG A 266 7.09 7.00 22.98
CA ARG A 266 6.72 8.22 23.71
C ARG A 266 5.24 8.55 23.54
N ALA A 267 4.67 8.28 22.37
CA ALA A 267 3.27 8.54 22.08
C ALA A 267 2.34 7.47 22.68
N ASP A 268 2.76 6.21 22.69
CA ASP A 268 2.05 5.07 23.28
C ASP A 268 3.03 4.06 23.88
N THR A 269 3.04 3.97 25.22
CA THR A 269 3.92 3.07 25.97
C THR A 269 3.50 1.59 25.88
N THR A 270 2.29 1.31 25.41
CA THR A 270 1.73 -0.04 25.31
C THR A 270 1.89 -0.67 23.94
N ALA A 271 2.18 0.14 22.90
CA ALA A 271 2.37 -0.31 21.53
C ALA A 271 3.23 -1.58 21.43
N ILE A 272 2.79 -2.59 20.71
CA ILE A 272 3.64 -3.76 20.41
C ILE A 272 4.21 -3.53 19.02
N LEU A 273 5.53 -3.36 18.94
CA LEU A 273 6.22 -3.09 17.68
C LEU A 273 6.72 -4.40 17.10
N ASN A 274 6.26 -4.71 15.88
CA ASN A 274 6.72 -5.81 15.06
C ASN A 274 7.58 -5.23 13.92
N LEU A 275 8.89 -5.48 13.93
CA LEU A 275 9.79 -4.95 12.90
C LEU A 275 10.07 -6.00 11.82
N SER A 276 9.88 -5.61 10.56
CA SER A 276 10.13 -6.50 9.45
C SER A 276 11.62 -6.76 9.23
N THR A 277 12.00 -8.03 9.15
CA THR A 277 13.35 -8.47 8.75
C THR A 277 13.43 -8.78 7.25
N SER A 278 12.38 -8.48 6.48
CA SER A 278 12.31 -8.83 5.06
C SER A 278 13.27 -8.03 4.20
N VAL A 279 13.89 -8.70 3.23
CA VAL A 279 14.66 -8.08 2.14
C VAL A 279 13.99 -8.26 0.79
N ARG A 280 12.65 -8.40 0.75
CA ARG A 280 11.91 -8.37 -0.51
C ARG A 280 12.29 -7.10 -1.28
N GLY A 281 12.71 -7.25 -2.54
CA GLY A 281 13.23 -6.15 -3.36
C GLY A 281 14.76 -6.05 -3.38
N ASP A 282 15.46 -6.71 -2.46
CA ASP A 282 16.92 -6.85 -2.43
C ASP A 282 17.32 -8.27 -1.98
N ARG A 283 17.07 -9.25 -2.86
CA ARG A 283 17.35 -10.66 -2.56
C ARG A 283 18.84 -10.95 -2.28
N GLN A 284 19.75 -10.09 -2.74
CA GLN A 284 21.19 -10.25 -2.46
C GLN A 284 21.50 -10.00 -0.98
N GLY A 285 20.68 -9.20 -0.29
CA GLY A 285 20.73 -8.99 1.15
C GLY A 285 20.23 -10.15 2.02
N SER A 286 19.85 -11.31 1.45
CA SER A 286 19.19 -12.42 2.18
C SER A 286 19.97 -12.91 3.41
N ARG A 287 21.31 -12.93 3.35
CA ARG A 287 22.20 -13.33 4.46
C ARG A 287 22.83 -12.14 5.19
N SER A 288 22.42 -10.90 4.89
CA SER A 288 23.01 -9.69 5.47
C SER A 288 22.68 -9.54 6.95
N THR A 289 23.67 -9.12 7.75
CA THR A 289 23.49 -8.74 9.16
C THR A 289 22.52 -7.57 9.34
N LEU A 290 22.30 -6.77 8.29
CA LEU A 290 21.34 -5.67 8.28
C LEU A 290 19.91 -6.13 8.65
N ARG A 291 19.56 -7.38 8.33
CA ARG A 291 18.26 -8.01 8.65
C ARG A 291 17.98 -8.15 10.15
N ARG A 292 18.98 -7.92 11.01
CA ARG A 292 18.86 -7.86 12.47
C ARG A 292 19.49 -6.62 13.11
N ALA A 293 20.07 -5.71 12.32
CA ALA A 293 20.76 -4.53 12.84
C ALA A 293 19.82 -3.54 13.56
N HIS A 294 18.57 -3.47 13.11
CA HIS A 294 17.50 -2.66 13.71
C HIS A 294 16.81 -3.37 14.90
N LEU A 295 17.21 -4.59 15.24
CA LEU A 295 16.69 -5.33 16.39
C LEU A 295 17.64 -5.14 17.58
N LYS A 296 17.67 -3.91 18.09
CA LYS A 296 18.58 -3.45 19.15
C LYS A 296 17.79 -2.74 20.25
N SER A 297 18.46 -2.41 21.36
CA SER A 297 17.89 -1.51 22.37
C SER A 297 17.88 -0.08 21.82
N TYR A 298 16.73 0.60 21.95
CA TYR A 298 16.54 2.00 21.58
C TYR A 298 16.58 2.93 22.80
N GLY A 299 17.46 2.63 23.78
CA GLY A 299 17.53 3.35 25.05
C GLY A 299 16.28 3.09 25.91
N GLU A 300 15.62 4.15 26.37
CA GLU A 300 14.40 4.05 27.20
C GLU A 300 13.22 3.34 26.50
N ALA A 301 13.23 3.32 25.16
CA ALA A 301 12.22 2.67 24.33
C ALA A 301 12.33 1.13 24.31
N ALA A 302 13.36 0.58 24.95
CA ALA A 302 13.69 -0.84 25.00
C ALA A 302 13.89 -1.48 23.61
N VAL A 303 13.89 -2.81 23.55
CA VAL A 303 14.01 -3.61 22.32
C VAL A 303 12.61 -3.80 21.72
N PRO A 304 12.45 -3.83 20.38
CA PRO A 304 11.19 -4.20 19.75
C PRO A 304 10.71 -5.59 20.20
N GLU A 305 9.43 -5.73 20.55
CA GLU A 305 8.95 -6.99 21.14
C GLU A 305 8.84 -8.10 20.11
N VAL A 306 8.52 -7.76 18.87
CA VAL A 306 8.32 -8.73 17.80
C VAL A 306 9.18 -8.37 16.58
N ALA A 307 9.62 -9.38 15.86
CA ALA A 307 10.20 -9.21 14.53
C ALA A 307 9.80 -10.37 13.63
N SER A 308 9.64 -10.09 12.33
CA SER A 308 9.24 -11.13 11.37
C SER A 308 10.36 -12.15 11.14
N LEU A 309 9.99 -13.41 10.93
CA LEU A 309 10.89 -14.51 10.60
C LEU A 309 10.20 -15.50 9.67
N SER A 310 10.88 -15.93 8.60
CA SER A 310 10.38 -16.99 7.70
C SER A 310 11.38 -18.16 7.70
N PRO A 311 11.04 -19.34 8.27
CA PRO A 311 11.93 -20.48 8.33
C PRO A 311 12.01 -21.23 6.98
N GLY A 312 12.30 -20.52 5.89
CA GLY A 312 12.37 -21.04 4.54
C GLY A 312 12.43 -19.91 3.50
N ALA A 313 12.75 -20.27 2.25
CA ALA A 313 12.73 -19.32 1.14
C ALA A 313 11.31 -18.80 0.87
N VAL A 314 11.21 -17.52 0.52
CA VAL A 314 9.97 -16.86 0.11
C VAL A 314 10.08 -16.51 -1.37
N ILE A 315 9.28 -17.14 -2.22
CA ILE A 315 9.36 -17.02 -3.67
C ILE A 315 7.97 -16.67 -4.21
N PHE A 316 7.71 -15.37 -4.41
CA PHE A 316 6.41 -14.91 -4.91
C PHE A 316 6.24 -15.28 -6.39
N GLN A 317 5.06 -15.81 -6.77
CA GLN A 317 4.76 -16.04 -8.20
C GLN A 317 4.72 -14.73 -9.00
N GLY A 318 4.29 -13.64 -8.36
CA GLY A 318 4.32 -12.28 -8.92
C GLY A 318 5.72 -11.66 -9.05
N GLY A 319 6.79 -12.43 -8.79
CA GLY A 319 8.17 -11.98 -8.90
C GLY A 319 8.75 -11.37 -7.62
N GLY A 320 10.08 -11.43 -7.52
CA GLY A 320 10.83 -11.08 -6.32
C GLY A 320 10.93 -12.24 -5.34
N GLY A 321 11.07 -11.93 -4.05
CA GLY A 321 11.33 -12.93 -3.00
C GLY A 321 12.68 -12.72 -2.33
N TYR A 322 12.99 -13.60 -1.40
CA TYR A 322 14.23 -13.60 -0.63
C TYR A 322 14.44 -14.96 0.03
N ASP A 323 15.70 -15.31 0.28
CA ASP A 323 16.06 -16.57 0.92
C ASP A 323 16.21 -16.40 2.44
N ASN A 324 16.04 -17.49 3.18
CA ASN A 324 16.32 -17.59 4.60
C ASN A 324 17.09 -18.89 4.84
N ALA A 325 18.39 -18.85 4.52
CA ALA A 325 19.26 -20.01 4.65
C ALA A 325 19.39 -20.47 6.11
N PRO A 326 19.62 -21.78 6.37
CA PRO A 326 19.66 -22.31 7.74
C PRO A 326 20.70 -21.67 8.65
N ASP A 327 21.88 -21.33 8.11
CA ASP A 327 22.95 -20.65 8.85
C ASP A 327 22.55 -19.23 9.26
N PHE A 328 21.92 -18.48 8.34
CA PHE A 328 21.35 -17.17 8.64
C PHE A 328 20.26 -17.27 9.72
N LEU A 329 19.35 -18.25 9.60
CA LEU A 329 18.28 -18.45 10.58
C LEU A 329 18.84 -18.78 11.97
N ALA A 330 19.89 -19.60 12.07
CA ALA A 330 20.56 -19.89 13.34
C ALA A 330 21.09 -18.61 14.00
N GLU A 331 21.72 -17.72 13.23
CA GLU A 331 22.17 -16.41 13.73
C GLU A 331 21.01 -15.48 14.12
N GLN A 332 19.90 -15.50 13.37
CA GLN A 332 18.69 -14.72 13.70
C GLN A 332 18.07 -15.22 15.01
N PHE A 333 17.91 -16.53 15.20
CA PHE A 333 17.38 -17.11 16.45
C PHE A 333 18.28 -16.77 17.64
N ALA A 334 19.60 -16.93 17.49
CA ALA A 334 20.56 -16.55 18.53
C ALA A 334 20.48 -15.05 18.87
N HIS A 335 20.29 -14.20 17.86
CA HIS A 335 20.10 -12.76 18.06
C HIS A 335 18.80 -12.47 18.80
N PHE A 336 17.68 -13.08 18.39
CA PHE A 336 16.35 -12.90 18.99
C PHE A 336 16.38 -13.27 20.47
N GLN A 337 16.96 -14.43 20.81
CA GLN A 337 17.14 -14.86 22.20
C GLN A 337 18.00 -13.86 23.00
N ARG A 338 19.09 -13.39 22.41
CA ARG A 338 20.02 -12.46 23.08
C ARG A 338 19.39 -11.10 23.37
N VAL A 339 18.55 -10.57 22.48
CA VAL A 339 17.92 -9.25 22.67
C VAL A 339 16.53 -9.32 23.30
N GLY A 340 15.93 -10.50 23.39
CA GLY A 340 14.59 -10.70 23.93
C GLY A 340 13.45 -10.35 22.96
N THR A 341 13.69 -10.37 21.65
CA THR A 341 12.66 -10.18 20.63
C THR A 341 12.01 -11.51 20.29
N ARG A 342 10.67 -11.55 20.25
CA ARG A 342 9.88 -12.73 19.84
C ARG A 342 9.80 -12.80 18.30
N PRO A 343 10.06 -13.95 17.67
CA PRO A 343 9.74 -14.12 16.25
C PRO A 343 8.23 -14.18 16.03
N GLU A 344 7.73 -13.45 15.04
CA GLU A 344 6.48 -13.79 14.36
C GLU A 344 6.81 -14.56 13.08
N VAL A 345 6.35 -15.81 13.00
CA VAL A 345 6.57 -16.68 11.86
C VAL A 345 5.65 -16.27 10.72
N GLU A 346 6.21 -15.67 9.68
CA GLU A 346 5.49 -15.29 8.47
C GLU A 346 5.31 -16.53 7.59
N VAL A 347 4.15 -17.15 7.68
CA VAL A 347 3.81 -18.38 6.96
C VAL A 347 3.39 -18.03 5.53
N PHE A 348 4.38 -17.89 4.65
CA PHE A 348 4.13 -17.66 3.22
C PHE A 348 3.68 -18.91 2.49
N ASN A 349 4.25 -20.07 2.80
CA ASN A 349 4.12 -21.29 2.01
C ASN A 349 4.12 -22.56 2.88
N HIS A 350 3.79 -23.72 2.28
CA HIS A 350 3.78 -24.99 3.02
C HIS A 350 5.18 -25.42 3.47
N THR A 351 6.24 -25.08 2.71
CA THR A 351 7.63 -25.31 3.15
C THR A 351 7.92 -24.65 4.51
N ILE A 352 7.41 -23.44 4.77
CA ILE A 352 7.55 -22.76 6.07
C ILE A 352 6.79 -23.50 7.16
N VAL A 353 5.59 -24.01 6.89
CA VAL A 353 4.83 -24.83 7.86
C VAL A 353 5.63 -26.09 8.20
N ASP A 354 6.18 -26.77 7.19
CA ASP A 354 7.00 -27.96 7.37
C ASP A 354 8.20 -27.70 8.26
N ASN A 355 8.99 -26.68 7.91
CA ASN A 355 10.20 -26.33 8.61
C ASN A 355 9.94 -25.83 10.04
N ALA A 356 8.91 -25.01 10.24
CA ALA A 356 8.52 -24.52 11.56
C ALA A 356 8.12 -25.66 12.50
N THR A 357 7.31 -26.60 12.00
CA THR A 357 6.76 -27.71 12.81
C THR A 357 7.72 -28.88 13.02
N THR A 358 8.87 -28.86 12.33
CA THR A 358 9.91 -29.90 12.44
C THR A 358 11.24 -29.28 12.87
N LEU A 359 12.09 -28.88 11.92
CA LEU A 359 13.48 -28.46 12.14
C LEU A 359 13.62 -27.28 13.11
N TYR A 360 12.73 -26.28 13.00
CA TYR A 360 12.84 -25.04 13.79
C TYR A 360 11.95 -25.02 15.03
N ARG A 361 11.23 -26.11 15.32
CA ARG A 361 10.26 -26.15 16.42
C ARG A 361 10.87 -25.76 17.76
N ALA A 362 11.97 -26.42 18.13
CA ALA A 362 12.65 -26.17 19.41
C ALA A 362 13.23 -24.75 19.50
N PHE A 363 13.72 -24.20 18.38
CA PHE A 363 14.23 -22.83 18.32
C PHE A 363 13.12 -21.80 18.54
N LEU A 364 11.95 -22.02 17.93
CA LEU A 364 10.77 -21.15 18.09
C LEU A 364 10.25 -21.18 19.53
N GLU A 365 10.11 -22.36 20.14
CA GLU A 365 9.70 -22.48 21.54
C GLU A 365 10.71 -21.81 22.49
N ALA A 366 12.02 -21.93 22.19
CA ALA A 366 13.09 -21.33 22.99
C ALA A 366 13.20 -19.80 22.85
N THR A 367 12.56 -19.18 21.86
CA THR A 367 12.44 -17.72 21.74
C THR A 367 11.26 -17.10 22.50
N GLY A 368 10.48 -17.93 23.19
CA GLY A 368 9.39 -17.50 24.06
C GLY A 368 8.03 -18.01 23.58
N GLN A 369 7.14 -18.21 24.54
CA GLN A 369 5.77 -18.68 24.31
C GLN A 369 4.76 -17.59 24.72
N PRO A 370 3.58 -17.51 24.07
CA PRO A 370 3.17 -18.31 22.91
C PRO A 370 3.99 -18.01 21.63
N VAL A 371 4.13 -19.01 20.75
CA VAL A 371 4.74 -18.83 19.42
C VAL A 371 3.77 -18.08 18.51
N LEU A 372 4.26 -17.09 17.76
CA LEU A 372 3.43 -16.21 16.95
C LEU A 372 3.50 -16.63 15.47
N PHE A 373 2.35 -16.74 14.81
CA PHE A 373 2.25 -17.07 13.39
C PHE A 373 1.39 -16.05 12.67
N MET A 374 1.85 -15.62 11.49
CA MET A 374 1.09 -14.82 10.53
C MET A 374 0.84 -15.66 9.28
N LEU A 375 -0.42 -16.01 9.02
CA LEU A 375 -0.80 -16.68 7.77
C LEU A 375 -0.86 -15.65 6.64
N VAL A 376 0.07 -15.75 5.68
CA VAL A 376 0.10 -14.90 4.49
C VAL A 376 -0.78 -15.51 3.39
N ALA A 377 -2.08 -15.62 3.67
CA ALA A 377 -3.03 -16.30 2.80
C ALA A 377 -3.41 -15.46 1.57
N GLY A 378 -3.74 -16.14 0.46
CA GLY A 378 -4.16 -15.48 -0.78
C GLY A 378 -3.03 -14.83 -1.58
N VAL A 379 -1.76 -15.07 -1.21
CA VAL A 379 -0.58 -14.63 -1.96
C VAL A 379 0.10 -15.85 -2.59
N ASP A 380 0.10 -15.90 -3.93
CA ASP A 380 0.63 -17.05 -4.68
C ASP A 380 2.16 -17.19 -4.48
N GLN A 381 2.62 -18.38 -4.08
CA GLN A 381 4.03 -18.73 -3.83
C GLN A 381 4.50 -19.87 -4.72
N TYR A 382 5.81 -19.91 -4.95
CA TYR A 382 6.51 -21.05 -5.49
C TYR A 382 7.37 -21.73 -4.42
N ARG A 383 7.59 -23.03 -4.61
CA ARG A 383 8.78 -23.75 -4.17
C ARG A 383 9.68 -23.97 -5.38
N ARG A 384 10.99 -23.90 -5.18
CA ARG A 384 11.98 -24.18 -6.24
C ARG A 384 12.76 -25.43 -5.89
N ASP A 385 12.84 -26.36 -6.82
CA ASP A 385 13.73 -27.52 -6.73
C ASP A 385 15.19 -27.02 -6.84
N PRO A 386 16.05 -27.30 -5.83
CA PRO A 386 17.42 -26.81 -5.83
C PRO A 386 18.35 -27.50 -6.86
N VAL A 387 17.93 -28.65 -7.41
CA VAL A 387 18.68 -29.44 -8.40
C VAL A 387 18.26 -29.07 -9.82
N SER A 388 16.97 -29.13 -10.13
CA SER A 388 16.48 -28.84 -11.49
C SER A 388 16.26 -27.35 -11.74
N GLY A 389 16.03 -26.56 -10.69
CA GLY A 389 15.64 -25.16 -10.77
C GLY A 389 14.17 -24.94 -11.14
N GLU A 390 13.41 -26.01 -11.39
CA GLU A 390 11.97 -25.96 -11.67
C GLU A 390 11.20 -25.44 -10.46
N VAL A 391 10.01 -24.90 -10.72
CA VAL A 391 9.13 -24.35 -9.68
C VAL A 391 7.80 -25.07 -9.67
N GLU A 392 7.28 -25.28 -8.47
CA GLU A 392 5.93 -25.82 -8.21
C GLU A 392 5.17 -24.89 -7.26
N ASP A 393 3.85 -25.01 -7.23
CA ASP A 393 3.01 -24.25 -6.30
C ASP A 393 3.26 -24.68 -4.86
N ASP A 394 3.42 -23.70 -3.97
CA ASP A 394 3.62 -23.92 -2.53
C ASP A 394 2.72 -22.97 -1.69
N SER A 395 1.70 -22.41 -2.33
CA SER A 395 0.79 -21.43 -1.73
C SER A 395 -0.08 -22.06 -0.64
N LEU A 396 -0.36 -21.33 0.44
CA LEU A 396 -1.32 -21.80 1.49
C LEU A 396 -2.75 -21.98 0.97
N ILE A 397 -3.12 -21.22 -0.06
CA ILE A 397 -4.34 -21.38 -0.84
C ILE A 397 -3.87 -21.58 -2.27
N ALA A 398 -4.12 -22.75 -2.85
CA ALA A 398 -3.70 -23.05 -4.22
C ALA A 398 -4.22 -21.97 -5.21
N PRO A 399 -3.42 -21.54 -6.21
CA PRO A 399 -3.78 -20.44 -7.12
C PRO A 399 -5.11 -20.63 -7.83
N ALA A 400 -5.46 -21.86 -8.23
CA ALA A 400 -6.75 -22.17 -8.84
C ALA A 400 -7.92 -21.89 -7.88
N VAL A 401 -7.78 -22.27 -6.61
CA VAL A 401 -8.77 -22.00 -5.56
C VAL A 401 -8.82 -20.51 -5.24
N ARG A 402 -7.67 -19.83 -5.16
CA ARG A 402 -7.60 -18.38 -4.96
C ARG A 402 -8.30 -17.61 -6.08
N GLN A 403 -8.15 -18.04 -7.34
CA GLN A 403 -8.85 -17.43 -8.47
C GLN A 403 -10.37 -17.58 -8.34
N GLU A 404 -10.85 -18.75 -7.92
CA GLU A 404 -12.28 -18.96 -7.68
C GLU A 404 -12.81 -18.13 -6.50
N ILE A 405 -12.07 -18.07 -5.39
CA ILE A 405 -12.38 -17.18 -4.25
C ILE A 405 -12.48 -15.72 -4.73
N THR A 406 -11.54 -15.28 -5.57
CA THR A 406 -11.51 -13.92 -6.12
C THR A 406 -12.75 -13.66 -6.98
N ARG A 407 -13.15 -14.63 -7.81
CA ARG A 407 -14.37 -14.55 -8.63
C ARG A 407 -15.61 -14.40 -7.76
N CYS A 408 -15.75 -15.22 -6.72
CA CYS A 408 -16.86 -15.16 -5.78
C CYS A 408 -16.89 -13.82 -5.00
N VAL A 409 -15.74 -13.32 -4.54
CA VAL A 409 -15.68 -12.01 -3.86
C VAL A 409 -16.09 -10.86 -4.79
N ALA A 410 -15.80 -10.97 -6.08
CA ALA A 410 -16.13 -9.93 -7.06
C ALA A 410 -17.63 -9.79 -7.34
N THR A 411 -18.45 -10.83 -7.10
CA THR A 411 -19.92 -10.73 -7.29
C THR A 411 -20.57 -9.90 -6.20
N GLY A 412 -20.04 -9.95 -4.98
CA GLY A 412 -20.55 -9.24 -3.82
C GLY A 412 -21.83 -9.83 -3.22
N ASP A 413 -22.33 -10.95 -3.73
CA ASP A 413 -23.51 -11.62 -3.18
C ASP A 413 -23.16 -12.50 -1.97
N ALA A 414 -24.14 -12.70 -1.08
CA ALA A 414 -23.92 -13.41 0.18
C ALA A 414 -23.61 -14.90 -0.02
N THR A 415 -24.14 -15.52 -1.07
CA THR A 415 -23.96 -16.96 -1.36
C THR A 415 -22.54 -17.22 -1.85
N ASP A 416 -22.06 -16.44 -2.82
CA ASP A 416 -20.69 -16.51 -3.30
C ASP A 416 -19.70 -16.07 -2.23
N ARG A 417 -20.03 -15.08 -1.38
CA ARG A 417 -19.21 -14.77 -0.20
C ARG A 417 -19.05 -15.98 0.72
N GLN A 418 -20.14 -16.69 1.03
CA GLN A 418 -20.06 -17.89 1.87
C GLN A 418 -19.24 -18.99 1.19
N ARG A 419 -19.44 -19.22 -0.11
CA ARG A 419 -18.63 -20.17 -0.89
C ARG A 419 -17.15 -19.82 -0.86
N ALA A 420 -16.80 -18.54 -0.97
CA ALA A 420 -15.42 -18.07 -0.89
C ALA A 420 -14.80 -18.36 0.48
N ILE A 421 -15.57 -18.19 1.56
CA ILE A 421 -15.15 -18.54 2.92
C ILE A 421 -14.92 -20.05 3.03
N ASP A 422 -15.86 -20.87 2.56
CA ASP A 422 -15.77 -22.33 2.65
C ASP A 422 -14.53 -22.87 1.92
N LEU A 423 -14.28 -22.37 0.70
CA LEU A 423 -13.08 -22.71 -0.07
C LEU A 423 -11.78 -22.32 0.66
N ALA A 424 -11.75 -21.13 1.25
CA ALA A 424 -10.58 -20.67 2.01
C ALA A 424 -10.37 -21.49 3.29
N VAL A 425 -11.45 -21.84 4.00
CA VAL A 425 -11.40 -22.70 5.20
C VAL A 425 -10.87 -24.09 4.85
N GLU A 426 -11.31 -24.68 3.74
CA GLU A 426 -10.84 -25.99 3.29
C GLU A 426 -9.32 -26.03 3.12
N GLN A 427 -8.74 -24.98 2.54
CA GLN A 427 -7.30 -24.86 2.29
C GLN A 427 -6.51 -24.56 3.57
N LEU A 428 -7.01 -23.66 4.43
CA LEU A 428 -6.24 -23.15 5.56
C LEU A 428 -6.42 -23.97 6.85
N LYS A 429 -7.53 -24.68 7.02
CA LYS A 429 -7.80 -25.46 8.24
C LYS A 429 -6.72 -26.52 8.53
N PRO A 430 -6.20 -27.29 7.55
CA PRO A 430 -5.09 -28.22 7.79
C PRO A 430 -3.82 -27.52 8.27
N VAL A 431 -3.52 -26.32 7.72
CA VAL A 431 -2.36 -25.52 8.14
C VAL A 431 -2.51 -25.08 9.59
N VAL A 432 -3.65 -24.50 9.95
CA VAL A 432 -3.94 -24.06 11.32
C VAL A 432 -3.88 -25.22 12.30
N ALA A 433 -4.49 -26.37 11.96
CA ALA A 433 -4.47 -27.56 12.81
C ALA A 433 -3.03 -28.02 13.07
N ARG A 434 -2.21 -28.14 12.02
CA ARG A 434 -0.82 -28.58 12.16
C ARG A 434 0.03 -27.64 13.01
N LEU A 435 -0.14 -26.32 12.86
CA LEU A 435 0.55 -25.34 13.70
C LEU A 435 0.16 -25.48 15.17
N ARG A 436 -1.14 -25.60 15.47
CA ARG A 436 -1.63 -25.75 16.85
C ARG A 436 -1.26 -27.09 17.49
N ASP A 437 -1.28 -28.17 16.72
CA ASP A 437 -0.86 -29.50 17.19
C ASP A 437 0.63 -29.53 17.55
N SER A 438 1.45 -28.82 16.76
CA SER A 438 2.90 -28.74 16.98
C SER A 438 3.25 -27.75 18.09
N PHE A 439 2.49 -26.66 18.22
CA PHE A 439 2.70 -25.57 19.17
C PHE A 439 1.42 -25.31 19.99
N PRO A 440 1.20 -26.08 21.09
CA PRO A 440 0.02 -25.91 21.93
C PRO A 440 -0.13 -24.52 22.55
N SER A 441 1.00 -23.83 22.79
CA SER A 441 1.04 -22.41 23.15
C SER A 441 1.43 -21.59 21.91
N SER A 442 0.43 -21.25 21.10
CA SER A 442 0.61 -20.43 19.91
C SER A 442 -0.54 -19.43 19.71
N LEU A 443 -0.25 -18.34 19.02
CA LEU A 443 -1.25 -17.40 18.50
C LEU A 443 -1.12 -17.37 16.98
N VAL A 444 -2.23 -17.58 16.28
CA VAL A 444 -2.27 -17.59 14.82
C VAL A 444 -3.10 -16.41 14.34
N SER A 445 -2.49 -15.55 13.52
CA SER A 445 -3.11 -14.42 12.85
C SER A 445 -3.25 -14.66 11.36
N LEU A 446 -4.11 -13.89 10.70
CA LEU A 446 -4.36 -13.95 9.27
C LEU A 446 -4.26 -12.57 8.63
N LEU A 447 -3.62 -12.49 7.46
CA LEU A 447 -3.78 -11.39 6.51
C LEU A 447 -4.40 -11.90 5.20
N LEU A 448 -5.01 -10.99 4.45
CA LEU A 448 -5.47 -11.24 3.08
C LEU A 448 -5.14 -10.03 2.19
N PRO A 449 -4.71 -10.24 0.92
CA PRO A 449 -4.34 -9.15 0.04
C PRO A 449 -5.56 -8.52 -0.67
N GLY A 450 -5.54 -7.20 -0.77
CA GLY A 450 -6.43 -6.42 -1.64
C GLY A 450 -7.92 -6.75 -1.46
N PRO A 451 -8.65 -7.09 -2.55
CA PRO A 451 -10.09 -7.40 -2.46
C PRO A 451 -10.44 -8.55 -1.50
N LEU A 452 -9.53 -9.49 -1.25
CA LEU A 452 -9.79 -10.62 -0.37
C LEU A 452 -9.97 -10.20 1.10
N GLN A 453 -9.56 -8.98 1.47
CA GLN A 453 -9.80 -8.40 2.80
C GLN A 453 -11.29 -8.38 3.18
N ALA A 454 -12.20 -8.42 2.22
CA ALA A 454 -13.64 -8.55 2.47
C ALA A 454 -14.03 -9.83 3.22
N LEU A 455 -13.18 -10.87 3.20
CA LEU A 455 -13.39 -12.14 3.90
C LEU A 455 -12.69 -12.21 5.26
N LEU A 456 -11.87 -11.21 5.62
CA LEU A 456 -10.88 -11.33 6.69
C LEU A 456 -11.50 -11.68 8.05
N ALA A 457 -12.55 -10.95 8.47
CA ALA A 457 -13.22 -11.18 9.74
C ALA A 457 -13.93 -12.54 9.79
N ASP A 458 -14.67 -12.88 8.73
CA ASP A 458 -15.43 -14.14 8.66
C ASP A 458 -14.49 -15.35 8.65
N LEU A 459 -13.43 -15.30 7.84
CA LEU A 459 -12.47 -16.39 7.70
C LEU A 459 -11.67 -16.60 8.99
N ALA A 460 -11.21 -15.52 9.63
CA ALA A 460 -10.53 -15.61 10.92
C ALA A 460 -11.46 -16.19 12.00
N HIS A 461 -12.73 -15.80 12.02
CA HIS A 461 -13.72 -16.37 12.93
C HIS A 461 -13.97 -17.86 12.67
N ALA A 462 -14.16 -18.26 11.40
CA ALA A 462 -14.40 -19.65 11.01
C ALA A 462 -13.22 -20.57 11.37
N LEU A 463 -11.99 -20.08 11.21
CA LEU A 463 -10.77 -20.80 11.58
C LEU A 463 -10.43 -20.70 13.07
N ARG A 464 -11.21 -19.94 13.87
CA ARG A 464 -10.98 -19.68 15.29
C ARG A 464 -9.58 -19.13 15.55
N LEU A 465 -9.15 -18.15 14.78
CA LEU A 465 -7.84 -17.51 14.89
C LEU A 465 -7.79 -16.52 16.06
N ASP A 466 -6.56 -16.15 16.44
CA ASP A 466 -6.27 -15.32 17.61
C ASP A 466 -6.12 -13.85 17.23
N GLY A 467 -5.82 -13.55 15.97
CA GLY A 467 -5.68 -12.19 15.47
C GLY A 467 -5.92 -12.05 13.96
N VAL A 468 -6.01 -10.80 13.54
CA VAL A 468 -6.15 -10.41 12.14
C VAL A 468 -5.22 -9.24 11.83
N ARG A 469 -4.69 -9.21 10.62
CA ARG A 469 -3.82 -8.14 10.14
C ARG A 469 -4.47 -7.39 8.98
N ILE A 470 -4.38 -6.07 9.02
CA ILE A 470 -4.84 -5.19 7.95
C ILE A 470 -3.92 -3.96 7.82
N GLY A 471 -3.85 -3.40 6.62
CA GLY A 471 -3.17 -2.14 6.38
C GLY A 471 -2.84 -1.93 4.91
N LEU A 472 -2.28 -0.76 4.62
CA LEU A 472 -1.85 -0.36 3.27
C LEU A 472 -0.83 -1.31 2.66
N GLU A 473 -0.07 -2.05 3.47
CA GLU A 473 0.80 -3.13 2.99
C GLU A 473 0.04 -4.21 2.23
N ASP A 474 -1.13 -4.58 2.75
CA ASP A 474 -1.89 -5.75 2.28
C ASP A 474 -2.97 -5.32 1.26
N GLY A 475 -3.54 -4.12 1.40
CA GLY A 475 -4.55 -3.59 0.50
C GLY A 475 -4.69 -2.07 0.61
N LEU A 476 -4.87 -1.38 -0.51
CA LEU A 476 -4.90 0.09 -0.57
C LEU A 476 -6.31 0.70 -0.49
N ASN A 477 -7.33 -0.14 -0.40
CA ASN A 477 -8.73 0.25 -0.56
C ASN A 477 -9.55 -0.10 0.69
N VAL A 478 -10.72 0.53 0.80
CA VAL A 478 -11.78 0.18 1.76
C VAL A 478 -13.13 0.09 1.05
N GLN A 479 -14.00 -0.78 1.55
CA GLN A 479 -15.40 -0.85 1.12
C GLN A 479 -16.17 0.31 1.75
N ASP A 480 -16.89 1.09 0.95
CA ASP A 480 -17.67 2.24 1.42
C ASP A 480 -18.96 2.33 0.61
N SER A 481 -20.07 1.91 1.21
CA SER A 481 -21.38 1.88 0.54
C SER A 481 -21.93 3.27 0.19
N ARG A 482 -21.32 4.33 0.73
CA ARG A 482 -21.71 5.72 0.43
C ARG A 482 -21.21 6.16 -0.94
N VAL A 483 -20.11 5.57 -1.44
CA VAL A 483 -19.55 5.92 -2.76
C VAL A 483 -20.10 5.00 -3.86
N PRO A 484 -20.41 5.53 -5.05
CA PRO A 484 -20.76 4.71 -6.21
C PRO A 484 -19.65 3.70 -6.53
N GLY A 485 -20.02 2.46 -6.88
CA GLY A 485 -19.07 1.36 -7.05
C GLY A 485 -18.64 0.66 -5.75
N GLY A 486 -18.97 1.23 -4.58
CA GLY A 486 -18.86 0.59 -3.26
C GLY A 486 -17.45 0.52 -2.68
N VAL A 487 -16.44 1.08 -3.34
CA VAL A 487 -15.04 0.98 -2.93
C VAL A 487 -14.28 2.26 -3.28
N ARG A 488 -13.32 2.64 -2.43
CA ARG A 488 -12.42 3.77 -2.64
C ARG A 488 -11.04 3.49 -2.05
N LYS A 489 -10.04 4.34 -2.32
CA LYS A 489 -8.77 4.31 -1.58
C LYS A 489 -9.01 4.53 -0.08
N ALA A 490 -8.27 3.80 0.73
CA ALA A 490 -8.19 4.01 2.17
C ALA A 490 -7.54 5.37 2.45
N ARG A 491 -7.97 6.03 3.53
CA ARG A 491 -7.34 7.27 4.04
C ARG A 491 -6.12 7.01 4.93
N GLY A 492 -5.77 5.75 5.11
CA GLY A 492 -4.69 5.24 5.95
C GLY A 492 -5.06 3.86 6.47
N THR A 493 -4.08 3.18 7.06
CA THR A 493 -4.28 1.93 7.80
C THR A 493 -5.18 2.14 9.01
N TRP A 494 -5.11 3.28 9.68
CA TRP A 494 -6.01 3.61 10.80
C TRP A 494 -7.49 3.49 10.42
N GLU A 495 -7.87 3.88 9.20
CA GLU A 495 -9.25 3.76 8.72
C GLU A 495 -9.63 2.30 8.52
N GLN A 496 -8.71 1.50 7.95
CA GLN A 496 -8.91 0.06 7.76
C GLN A 496 -9.03 -0.67 9.11
N VAL A 497 -8.21 -0.31 10.10
CA VAL A 497 -8.29 -0.82 11.46
C VAL A 497 -9.65 -0.50 12.08
N ARG A 498 -10.10 0.76 12.00
CA ARG A 498 -11.41 1.18 12.52
C ARG A 498 -12.54 0.34 11.93
N MET A 499 -12.54 0.19 10.61
CA MET A 499 -13.57 -0.55 9.89
C MET A 499 -13.54 -2.05 10.21
N LEU A 500 -12.35 -2.65 10.29
CA LEU A 500 -12.21 -4.05 10.68
C LEU A 500 -12.66 -4.28 12.13
N ARG A 501 -12.34 -3.36 13.05
CA ARG A 501 -12.82 -3.40 14.43
C ARG A 501 -14.34 -3.36 14.48
N GLU A 502 -14.97 -2.45 13.74
CA GLU A 502 -16.44 -2.37 13.64
C GLU A 502 -17.04 -3.67 13.09
N ASP A 503 -16.42 -4.27 12.06
CA ASP A 503 -16.88 -5.52 11.44
C ASP A 503 -16.76 -6.74 12.38
N LEU A 504 -15.67 -6.82 13.16
CA LEU A 504 -15.47 -7.84 14.20
C LEU A 504 -16.49 -7.69 15.34
N LEU A 505 -16.71 -6.48 15.82
CA LEU A 505 -17.68 -6.19 16.88
C LEU A 505 -19.11 -6.54 16.44
N ALA A 506 -19.47 -6.24 15.19
CA ALA A 506 -20.76 -6.62 14.62
C ALA A 506 -20.99 -8.15 14.59
N ARG A 507 -19.91 -8.94 14.64
CA ARG A 507 -19.91 -10.42 14.70
C ARG A 507 -19.80 -10.97 16.13
N GLY A 508 -19.84 -10.11 17.14
CA GLY A 508 -19.67 -10.50 18.54
C GLY A 508 -18.25 -10.94 18.90
N VAL A 509 -17.25 -10.56 18.10
CA VAL A 509 -15.82 -10.75 18.42
C VAL A 509 -15.31 -9.52 19.15
N ALA A 510 -14.80 -9.71 20.37
CA ALA A 510 -14.18 -8.62 21.13
C ALA A 510 -12.77 -8.34 20.60
N VAL A 511 -12.45 -7.06 20.39
CA VAL A 511 -11.11 -6.64 19.94
C VAL A 511 -10.22 -6.34 21.14
N GLN A 512 -9.08 -7.02 21.21
CA GLN A 512 -8.14 -6.93 22.33
C GLN A 512 -7.23 -5.71 22.21
N THR A 513 -7.00 -5.06 23.34
CA THR A 513 -6.11 -3.89 23.42
C THR A 513 -4.64 -4.31 23.42
N ALA A 514 -3.74 -3.37 23.11
CA ALA A 514 -2.30 -3.60 23.23
C ALA A 514 -1.90 -4.09 24.64
N ALA A 515 -2.48 -3.55 25.71
CA ALA A 515 -2.19 -3.97 27.08
C ALA A 515 -2.60 -5.43 27.35
N GLU A 516 -3.76 -5.86 26.86
CA GLU A 516 -4.22 -7.25 26.98
C GLU A 516 -3.35 -8.21 26.17
N VAL A 517 -2.92 -7.80 24.97
CA VAL A 517 -2.01 -8.61 24.17
C VAL A 517 -0.63 -8.68 24.82
N ARG A 518 -0.13 -7.62 25.43
CA ARG A 518 1.13 -7.69 26.21
C ARG A 518 1.05 -8.73 27.32
N ASP A 519 -0.06 -8.75 28.06
CA ASP A 519 -0.30 -9.74 29.11
C ASP A 519 -0.35 -11.16 28.54
N MET A 520 -1.09 -11.40 27.45
CA MET A 520 -1.11 -12.69 26.75
C MET A 520 0.27 -13.16 26.30
N LEU A 521 1.12 -12.22 25.91
CA LEU A 521 2.48 -12.48 25.47
C LEU A 521 3.47 -12.54 26.64
N GLY A 522 3.08 -12.29 27.89
CA GLY A 522 4.03 -12.19 29.01
C GLY A 522 5.06 -11.06 28.84
N LEU A 523 4.71 -10.01 28.08
CA LEU A 523 5.52 -8.81 27.89
C LEU A 523 5.32 -7.85 29.06
N PRO A 524 6.34 -7.09 29.51
CA PRO A 524 6.20 -6.13 30.60
C PRO A 524 5.06 -5.14 30.35
N ALA A 525 4.25 -4.87 31.37
CA ALA A 525 3.16 -3.89 31.28
C ALA A 525 3.73 -2.51 30.91
N GLY A 526 3.25 -1.93 29.81
CA GLY A 526 3.61 -0.57 29.43
C GLY A 526 3.24 0.40 30.56
N LYS A 527 4.13 1.33 30.91
CA LYS A 527 3.84 2.36 31.93
C LYS A 527 2.74 3.29 31.42
N SER A 528 1.48 3.06 31.78
CA SER A 528 0.40 3.95 31.37
C SER A 528 0.67 5.36 31.88
N ARG A 529 0.85 6.32 30.96
CA ARG A 529 0.72 7.73 31.33
C ARG A 529 -0.77 8.05 31.35
N GLN A 530 -1.32 8.22 32.56
CA GLN A 530 -2.59 8.94 32.70
C GLN A 530 -2.47 10.28 31.97
N PRO A 531 -3.52 10.75 31.27
CA PRO A 531 -3.50 12.06 30.65
C PRO A 531 -3.28 13.09 31.75
N GLN A 532 -2.11 13.73 31.75
CA GLN A 532 -1.90 14.94 32.53
C GLN A 532 -2.87 15.98 31.97
N LEU A 533 -4.02 16.11 32.63
CA LEU A 533 -4.83 17.31 32.58
C LEU A 533 -3.88 18.46 32.80
N LYS A 534 -3.60 19.25 31.75
CA LYS A 534 -2.94 20.54 31.87
C LYS A 534 -3.76 21.33 32.89
N ARG A 535 -3.20 21.51 34.09
CA ARG A 535 -3.77 22.46 35.04
C ARG A 535 -3.56 23.85 34.45
N ALA A 536 -4.70 24.55 34.35
CA ALA A 536 -4.99 25.94 33.98
C ALA A 536 -3.80 26.84 33.61
#